data_AF-X1STC7-F1
#
_entry.id   AF-X1STC7-F1
#
_cell.length_a   1.000
_cell.length_b   1.000
_cell.length_c   1.000
_cell.angle_alpha   90.00
_cell.angle_beta   90.00
_cell.angle_gamma   90.00
#
_symmetry.space_group_name_H-M   'P 1'
#
loop_
_entity.id
_entity.type
_entity.pdbx_description
1 polymer ?
#
loop_
_entity_poly.entity_id
_entity_poly.type
_entity_poly.pdbx_seq_one_letter_code
_entity_poly.pdbx_strand_id
1 'polypeptide(L)'
;DEFIAEASVIAKSANLDCRFVRTNIYDLNTEYDNTFNLILFTAGALTWFHDLGRLFELVGRMLRPEGYLVVYEIHPFTNLLALKDEPVYEATNPYKIVYRYFRNDPWVSDTGADYIGKTTYKSKTFTPFSI
;
A
#
# COMPACT_ATOMS: atom_id res chain seq x y z
N ASP A 1 -9.47 14.82 1.58
CA ASP A 1 -9.51 16.09 2.33
C ASP A 1 -9.61 15.88 3.83
N GLU A 2 -10.53 15.06 4.30
CA GLU A 2 -10.70 14.75 5.73
C GLU A 2 -9.41 14.24 6.41
N PHE A 3 -8.69 13.29 5.80
CA PHE A 3 -7.42 12.78 6.33
C PHE A 3 -6.36 13.89 6.57
N ILE A 4 -6.21 14.83 5.64
CA ILE A 4 -5.23 15.92 5.78
C ILE A 4 -5.70 16.93 6.81
N ALA A 5 -7.01 17.20 6.88
CA ALA A 5 -7.58 18.07 7.89
C ALA A 5 -7.33 17.52 9.30
N GLU A 6 -7.57 16.23 9.52
CA GLU A 6 -7.31 15.55 10.78
C GLU A 6 -5.80 15.57 11.14
N ALA A 7 -4.94 15.22 10.19
CA ALA A 7 -3.49 15.26 10.39
C ALA A 7 -2.99 16.67 10.77
N SER A 8 -3.58 17.72 10.18
CA SER A 8 -3.27 19.12 10.52
C SER A 8 -3.69 19.49 11.94
N VAL A 9 -4.86 19.02 12.39
CA VAL A 9 -5.33 19.22 13.77
C VAL A 9 -4.38 18.54 14.76
N ILE A 10 -3.96 17.31 14.47
CA ILE A 10 -3.02 16.54 15.31
C ILE A 10 -1.67 17.25 15.37
N ALA A 11 -1.09 17.64 14.23
CA ALA A 11 0.20 18.34 14.18
C ALA A 11 0.18 19.65 14.96
N LYS A 12 -0.89 20.45 14.83
CA LYS A 12 -1.06 21.69 15.59
C LYS A 12 -1.15 21.44 17.09
N SER A 13 -1.89 20.41 17.50
CA SER A 13 -2.07 20.05 18.91
C SER A 13 -0.77 19.55 19.54
N ALA A 14 0.09 18.91 18.75
CA ALA A 14 1.39 18.41 19.16
C ALA A 14 2.53 19.44 18.96
N ASN A 15 2.25 20.64 18.45
CA ASN A 15 3.24 21.66 18.11
C ASN A 15 4.37 21.16 17.18
N LEU A 16 3.99 20.38 16.16
CA LEU A 16 4.91 19.82 15.17
C LEU A 16 4.93 20.67 13.89
N ASP A 17 6.12 20.90 13.35
CA ASP A 17 6.30 21.54 12.05
C ASP A 17 6.15 20.48 10.93
N CYS A 18 4.94 20.36 10.41
CA CYS A 18 4.59 19.38 9.38
C CYS A 18 3.91 20.04 8.19
N ARG A 19 4.31 19.64 6.97
CA ARG A 19 3.63 20.00 5.72
C ARG A 19 2.89 18.80 5.16
N PHE A 20 1.59 18.95 4.92
CA PHE A 20 0.75 17.93 4.27
C PHE A 20 0.44 18.33 2.83
N VAL A 21 0.62 17.41 1.89
CA VAL A 21 0.44 17.65 0.45
C VAL A 21 -0.53 16.62 -0.12
N ARG A 22 -1.63 17.09 -0.74
CA ARG A 22 -2.56 16.24 -1.52
C ARG A 22 -2.13 16.25 -2.98
N THR A 23 -1.60 15.14 -3.46
CA THR A 23 -1.23 15.01 -4.87
C THR A 23 -1.20 13.55 -5.29
N ASN A 24 -1.28 13.29 -6.58
CA ASN A 24 -0.72 12.06 -7.12
C ASN A 24 0.80 12.14 -6.96
N ILE A 25 1.42 11.10 -6.44
CA ILE A 25 2.86 11.09 -6.19
C ILE A 25 3.65 11.31 -7.50
N TYR A 26 3.10 10.85 -8.64
CA TYR A 26 3.72 11.01 -9.94
C TYR A 26 3.65 12.42 -10.53
N ASP A 27 2.87 13.31 -9.90
CA ASP A 27 2.77 14.73 -10.28
C ASP A 27 3.71 15.61 -9.45
N LEU A 28 4.50 15.03 -8.53
CA LEU A 28 5.48 15.78 -7.74
C LEU A 28 6.58 16.35 -8.64
N ASN A 29 6.69 17.68 -8.65
CA ASN A 29 7.71 18.40 -9.41
C ASN A 29 9.13 18.24 -8.79
N THR A 30 10.12 18.93 -9.34
CA THR A 30 11.54 18.82 -8.93
C THR A 30 11.90 19.54 -7.63
N GLU A 31 10.97 20.26 -6.98
CA GLU A 31 11.19 20.89 -5.67
C GLU A 31 11.54 19.87 -4.58
N TYR A 32 11.17 18.60 -4.78
CA TYR A 32 11.36 17.50 -3.83
C TYR A 32 12.66 16.72 -4.06
N ASP A 33 13.42 17.04 -5.11
CA ASP A 33 14.63 16.31 -5.49
C ASP A 33 15.71 16.52 -4.43
N ASN A 34 16.43 15.46 -4.05
CA ASN A 34 17.49 15.51 -3.05
C ASN A 34 17.09 16.26 -1.76
N THR A 35 15.85 16.14 -1.32
CA THR A 35 15.31 16.91 -0.20
C THR A 35 15.24 16.09 1.09
N PHE A 36 15.01 14.78 0.97
CA PHE A 36 14.70 13.94 2.13
C PHE A 36 15.89 13.07 2.55
N ASN A 37 16.18 13.06 3.85
CA ASN A 37 17.11 12.10 4.45
C ASN A 37 16.45 10.75 4.75
N LEU A 38 15.12 10.73 4.87
CA LEU A 38 14.32 9.55 5.13
C LEU A 38 13.01 9.66 4.33
N ILE A 39 12.65 8.59 3.64
CA ILE A 39 11.30 8.37 3.11
C ILE A 39 10.73 7.13 3.79
N LEU A 40 9.51 7.23 4.31
CA LEU A 40 8.82 6.14 5.00
C LEU A 40 7.56 5.77 4.23
N PHE A 41 7.45 4.51 3.86
CA PHE A 41 6.18 3.90 3.50
C PHE A 41 5.63 3.16 4.71
N THR A 42 4.40 3.51 5.10
CA THR A 42 3.69 2.88 6.21
C THR A 42 2.84 1.70 5.71
N ALA A 43 2.39 0.91 6.69
CA ALA A 43 1.60 -0.30 6.50
C ALA A 43 0.51 -0.12 5.43
N GLY A 44 0.55 -0.97 4.40
CA GLY A 44 -0.48 -0.97 3.37
C GLY A 44 -0.24 -0.05 2.19
N ALA A 45 0.90 0.67 2.09
CA ALA A 45 1.08 1.66 1.02
C ALA A 45 1.37 1.04 -0.36
N LEU A 46 2.21 0.00 -0.44
CA LEU A 46 2.73 -0.49 -1.72
C LEU A 46 1.67 -1.16 -2.61
N THR A 47 0.64 -1.75 -2.00
CA THR A 47 -0.45 -2.43 -2.71
C THR A 47 -1.20 -1.53 -3.69
N TRP A 48 -1.19 -0.22 -3.48
CA TRP A 48 -1.96 0.71 -4.32
C TRP A 48 -1.24 1.12 -5.60
N PHE A 49 0.03 0.75 -5.76
CA PHE A 49 0.84 1.14 -6.90
C PHE A 49 0.92 0.02 -7.94
N HIS A 50 0.42 0.32 -9.14
CA HIS A 50 0.56 -0.56 -10.31
C HIS A 50 2.02 -0.73 -10.75
N ASP A 51 2.82 0.34 -10.68
CA ASP A 51 4.20 0.37 -11.15
C ASP A 51 5.14 0.74 -10.00
N LEU A 52 5.70 -0.29 -9.36
CA LEU A 52 6.68 -0.12 -8.29
C LEU A 52 8.02 0.41 -8.81
N GLY A 53 8.38 0.14 -10.07
CA GLY A 53 9.60 0.66 -10.67
C GLY A 53 9.55 2.19 -10.73
N ARG A 54 8.48 2.73 -11.30
CA ARG A 54 8.23 4.17 -11.35
C ARG A 54 8.14 4.80 -9.96
N LEU A 55 7.53 4.10 -8.99
CA LEU A 55 7.49 4.55 -7.60
C LEU A 55 8.90 4.66 -7.00
N PHE A 56 9.75 3.64 -7.16
CA PHE A 56 11.09 3.65 -6.58
C PHE A 56 12.07 4.58 -7.30
N GLU A 57 11.90 4.79 -8.62
CA GLU A 57 12.60 5.86 -9.35
C GLU A 57 12.29 7.23 -8.75
N LEU A 58 11.01 7.49 -8.46
CA LEU A 58 10.56 8.72 -7.82
C LEU A 58 11.15 8.87 -6.41
N VAL A 59 11.16 7.81 -5.61
CA VAL A 59 11.79 7.80 -4.27
C VAL A 59 13.28 8.11 -4.38
N GLY A 60 13.99 7.45 -5.31
CA GLY A 60 15.42 7.66 -5.54
C GLY A 60 15.75 9.10 -5.90
N ARG A 61 14.92 9.74 -6.74
CA ARG A 61 15.04 11.17 -7.09
C ARG A 61 14.90 12.08 -5.87
N MET A 62 13.96 11.78 -4.97
CA MET A 62 13.62 12.62 -3.82
C MET A 62 14.59 12.46 -2.64
N LEU A 63 15.25 11.31 -2.53
CA LEU A 63 16.26 11.06 -1.50
C LEU A 63 17.55 11.86 -1.77
N ARG A 64 18.14 12.37 -0.70
CA ARG A 64 19.52 12.87 -0.70
C ARG A 64 20.51 11.72 -0.89
N PRO A 65 21.75 12.00 -1.33
CA PRO A 65 22.86 11.08 -1.12
C PRO A 65 22.90 10.63 0.35
N GLU A 66 23.11 9.33 0.59
CA GLU A 66 23.06 8.70 1.93
C GLU A 66 21.69 8.74 2.64
N GLY A 67 20.61 9.08 1.92
CA GLY A 67 19.24 8.99 2.42
C GLY A 67 18.73 7.56 2.51
N TYR A 68 17.77 7.31 3.40
CA TYR A 68 17.19 5.99 3.62
C TYR A 68 15.75 5.90 3.15
N LEU A 69 15.40 4.80 2.49
CA LEU A 69 14.02 4.36 2.35
C LEU A 69 13.73 3.32 3.44
N VAL A 70 12.69 3.57 4.24
CA VAL A 70 12.16 2.60 5.20
C VAL A 70 10.78 2.17 4.73
N VAL A 71 10.57 0.87 4.61
CA VAL A 71 9.28 0.28 4.25
C VAL A 71 8.78 -0.52 5.44
N TYR A 72 7.73 -0.03 6.08
CA TYR A 72 6.98 -0.79 7.08
C TYR A 72 5.76 -1.39 6.40
N GLU A 73 5.75 -2.71 6.22
CA GLU A 73 4.68 -3.41 5.52
C GLU A 73 4.13 -4.59 6.34
N ILE A 74 2.81 -4.79 6.25
CA ILE A 74 2.03 -5.72 7.09
C ILE A 74 1.03 -6.60 6.30
N HIS A 75 1.17 -6.80 4.99
CA HIS A 75 0.25 -7.74 4.31
C HIS A 75 0.57 -9.19 4.69
N PRO A 76 -0.45 -10.02 4.96
CA PRO A 76 -0.24 -11.41 5.32
C PRO A 76 0.44 -12.16 4.18
N PHE A 77 1.62 -12.74 4.44
CA PHE A 77 2.25 -13.67 3.50
C PHE A 77 1.30 -14.82 3.11
N THR A 78 0.34 -15.14 3.98
CA THR A 78 -0.70 -16.15 3.74
C THR A 78 -1.61 -15.84 2.55
N ASN A 79 -1.72 -14.58 2.11
CA ASN A 79 -2.52 -14.23 0.94
C ASN A 79 -1.92 -14.78 -0.37
N LEU A 80 -0.67 -15.25 -0.33
CA LEU A 80 -0.03 -15.96 -1.44
C LEU A 80 -0.54 -17.40 -1.64
N LEU A 81 -1.26 -17.92 -0.64
CA LEU A 81 -1.77 -19.29 -0.59
C LEU A 81 -3.23 -19.34 -1.06
N ALA A 82 -3.63 -20.49 -1.60
CA ALA A 82 -5.03 -20.73 -1.97
C ALA A 82 -5.92 -20.94 -0.75
N LEU A 83 -7.14 -20.39 -0.77
CA LEU A 83 -8.19 -20.79 0.16
C LEU A 83 -8.77 -22.15 -0.24
N LYS A 84 -9.32 -22.90 0.73
CA LYS A 84 -9.78 -24.30 0.51
C LYS A 84 -10.86 -24.45 -0.55
N ASP A 85 -11.63 -23.40 -0.77
CA ASP A 85 -12.73 -23.30 -1.72
C ASP A 85 -12.29 -22.76 -3.10
N GLU A 86 -11.01 -22.41 -3.27
CA GLU A 86 -10.49 -21.91 -4.54
C GLU A 86 -10.07 -23.06 -5.47
N PRO A 87 -10.29 -22.95 -6.80
CA PRO A 87 -9.93 -23.99 -7.76
C PRO A 87 -8.44 -24.35 -7.80
N VAL A 88 -7.57 -23.43 -7.38
CA VAL A 88 -6.10 -23.60 -7.36
C VAL A 88 -5.58 -24.26 -6.08
N TYR A 89 -6.47 -24.60 -5.13
CA TYR A 89 -6.11 -25.25 -3.87
C TYR A 89 -5.74 -26.73 -4.06
N GLU A 90 -4.61 -27.14 -3.50
CA GLU A 90 -4.10 -28.51 -3.53
C GLU A 90 -4.08 -29.10 -2.12
N ALA A 91 -4.99 -30.03 -1.81
CA ALA A 91 -5.09 -30.64 -0.47
C ALA A 91 -3.82 -31.41 -0.04
N THR A 92 -3.05 -31.93 -1.00
CA THR A 92 -1.76 -32.60 -0.77
C THR A 92 -0.62 -31.61 -0.53
N ASN A 93 -0.80 -30.32 -0.86
CA ASN A 93 0.18 -29.27 -0.65
C ASN A 93 -0.52 -27.92 -0.31
N PRO A 94 -1.11 -27.79 0.89
CA PRO A 94 -1.90 -26.62 1.27
C PRO A 94 -1.08 -25.34 1.43
N TYR A 95 0.25 -25.44 1.46
CA TYR A 95 1.18 -24.30 1.59
C TYR A 95 1.83 -23.91 0.26
N LYS A 96 1.32 -24.43 -0.86
CA LYS A 96 1.76 -24.03 -2.18
C LYS A 96 1.48 -22.54 -2.41
N ILE A 97 2.52 -21.79 -2.72
CA ILE A 97 2.41 -20.41 -3.20
C ILE A 97 1.83 -20.47 -4.61
N VAL A 98 0.62 -19.95 -4.78
CA VAL A 98 -0.09 -19.95 -6.07
C VAL A 98 -0.34 -18.54 -6.60
N TYR A 99 -0.26 -17.53 -5.72
CA TYR A 99 -0.43 -16.13 -6.10
C TYR A 99 0.90 -15.38 -6.08
N ARG A 100 0.91 -14.24 -6.77
CA ARG A 100 2.02 -13.28 -6.74
C ARG A 100 1.69 -12.21 -5.70
N TYR A 101 2.70 -11.81 -4.93
CA TYR A 101 2.55 -10.76 -3.93
C TYR A 101 2.23 -9.42 -4.60
N PHE A 102 2.97 -9.07 -5.65
CA PHE A 102 2.68 -7.93 -6.53
C PHE A 102 2.24 -8.41 -7.91
N ARG A 103 1.29 -7.69 -8.49
CA ARG A 103 0.60 -8.08 -9.72
C ARG A 103 0.52 -6.87 -10.66
N ASN A 104 0.57 -7.14 -11.96
CA ASN A 104 0.35 -6.10 -12.97
C ASN A 104 -1.14 -5.82 -13.18
N ASP A 105 -1.98 -6.84 -13.05
CA ASP A 105 -3.43 -6.66 -13.14
C ASP A 105 -4.01 -6.39 -11.74
N PRO A 106 -4.95 -5.44 -11.60
CA PRO A 106 -5.57 -5.16 -10.33
C PRO A 106 -6.40 -6.36 -9.87
N TRP A 107 -6.32 -6.67 -8.58
CA TRP A 107 -7.26 -7.56 -7.93
C TRP A 107 -8.55 -6.78 -7.68
N VAL A 108 -9.61 -7.08 -8.41
CA VAL A 108 -10.89 -6.38 -8.29
C VAL A 108 -11.83 -7.21 -7.43
N SER A 109 -12.30 -6.64 -6.32
CA SER A 109 -13.35 -7.26 -5.51
C SER A 109 -14.34 -6.20 -5.02
N ASP A 110 -15.62 -6.57 -5.03
CA ASP A 110 -16.73 -5.81 -4.45
C ASP A 110 -17.42 -6.62 -3.34
N THR A 111 -16.71 -7.61 -2.80
CA THR A 111 -17.16 -8.43 -1.69
C THR A 111 -16.60 -7.88 -0.39
N GLY A 112 -17.47 -7.59 0.57
CA GLY A 112 -17.11 -7.12 1.89
C GLY A 112 -16.48 -8.21 2.74
N ALA A 113 -15.39 -7.87 3.41
CA ALA A 113 -14.79 -8.72 4.43
C ALA A 113 -15.59 -8.62 5.73
N ASP A 114 -16.04 -9.75 6.26
CA ASP A 114 -16.63 -9.87 7.59
C ASP A 114 -15.85 -10.91 8.40
N TYR A 115 -15.04 -10.41 9.33
CA TYR A 115 -14.19 -11.24 10.18
C TYR A 115 -14.94 -11.89 11.35
N ILE A 116 -16.14 -11.40 11.70
CA ILE A 116 -16.86 -11.79 12.92
C ILE A 116 -18.12 -12.58 12.60
N GLY A 117 -18.97 -12.05 11.73
CA GLY A 117 -20.27 -12.63 11.42
C GLY A 117 -20.23 -13.73 10.36
N LYS A 118 -19.08 -13.92 9.68
CA LYS A 118 -18.93 -14.84 8.53
C LYS A 118 -19.99 -14.59 7.44
N THR A 119 -20.44 -13.35 7.31
CA THR A 119 -21.40 -12.94 6.28
C THR A 119 -20.67 -12.42 5.04
N THR A 120 -21.38 -12.43 3.92
CA THR A 120 -20.89 -11.85 2.68
C THR A 120 -21.85 -10.72 2.31
N TYR A 121 -21.32 -9.53 2.05
CA TYR A 121 -22.11 -8.38 1.65
C TYR A 121 -21.44 -7.66 0.49
N LYS A 122 -22.20 -6.86 -0.26
CA LYS A 122 -21.65 -6.05 -1.34
C LYS A 122 -20.95 -4.82 -0.76
N SER A 123 -19.66 -4.68 -1.03
CA SER A 123 -18.86 -3.53 -0.65
C SER A 123 -18.68 -2.56 -1.83
N LYS A 124 -17.99 -1.44 -1.57
CA LYS A 124 -17.44 -0.63 -2.66
C LYS A 124 -16.30 -1.42 -3.31
N THR A 125 -16.18 -1.33 -4.62
CA THR A 125 -15.09 -1.96 -5.35
C THR A 125 -13.74 -1.44 -4.85
N PHE A 126 -12.85 -2.35 -4.48
CA PHE A 126 -11.45 -2.05 -4.20
C PHE A 126 -10.55 -2.75 -5.22
N THR A 127 -9.48 -2.08 -5.62
CA THR A 127 -8.60 -2.49 -6.74
C THR A 127 -7.11 -2.42 -6.38
N PRO A 128 -6.60 -3.29 -5.49
CA PRO A 128 -5.18 -3.37 -5.17
C PRO A 128 -4.37 -4.07 -6.26
N PHE A 129 -3.07 -3.81 -6.25
CA PHE A 129 -2.04 -4.47 -7.05
C PHE A 129 -1.18 -5.43 -6.21
N SER A 130 -1.56 -5.65 -4.94
CA SER A 130 -1.11 -6.80 -4.15
C SER A 130 -2.28 -7.71 -3.77
N ILE A 131 -1.95 -8.92 -3.31
CA ILE A 131 -2.92 -9.89 -2.79
C ILE A 131 -2.93 -9.94 -1.26
#